data_AF-A0A6V8K3E2-F1
#
_entry.id   AF-A0A6V8K3E2-F1
#
_cell.length_a   1.000
_cell.length_b   1.000
_cell.length_c   1.000
_cell.angle_alpha   90.00
_cell.angle_beta   90.00
_cell.angle_gamma   90.00
#
_symmetry.space_group_name_H-M   'P 1'
#
loop_
_entity.id
_entity.type
_entity.pdbx_description
1 polymer ?
#
loop_
_entity_poly.entity_id
_entity_poly.type
_entity_poly.pdbx_seq_one_letter_code
_entity_poly.pdbx_strand_id
1 'polypeptide(L)' 'MTALGRLGTPDDIAAVVAFLVGPDGRWVTGQNIRATGGLLL' A
#
# COMPACT_ATOMS: atom_id res chain seq x y z
N MET A 1 -13.26 8.68 6.78
CA MET A 1 -13.68 7.26 6.87
C MET A 1 -13.05 6.55 5.68
N THR A 2 -12.38 5.41 5.88
CA THR A 2 -11.73 4.63 4.80
C THR A 2 -12.69 3.57 4.27
N ALA A 3 -12.53 3.11 3.02
CA ALA A 3 -13.38 2.07 2.45
C ALA A 3 -13.28 0.73 3.21
N LEU A 4 -12.13 0.45 3.82
CA LEU A 4 -11.92 -0.75 4.63
C LEU A 4 -12.48 -0.66 6.06
N GLY A 5 -13.03 0.49 6.47
CA GLY A 5 -13.73 0.64 7.75
C GLY A 5 -12.87 0.50 9.01
N ARG A 6 -11.54 0.40 8.88
CA ARG A 6 -10.59 0.31 9.99
C ARG A 6 -9.40 1.23 9.79
N LEU A 7 -8.69 1.51 10.89
CA LEU A 7 -7.36 2.11 10.82
C LEU A 7 -6.36 1.11 10.21
N GLY A 8 -5.41 1.62 9.43
CA GLY A 8 -4.27 0.86 8.96
C GLY A 8 -3.32 0.51 10.11
N THR A 9 -2.60 -0.58 9.96
CA THR A 9 -1.56 -1.04 10.89
C THR A 9 -0.19 -0.98 10.20
N PRO A 10 0.91 -1.01 10.95
CA PRO A 10 2.24 -1.10 10.35
C PRO A 10 2.41 -2.30 9.39
N ASP A 11 1.77 -3.42 9.71
CA ASP A 11 1.84 -4.64 8.89
C ASP A 11 1.20 -4.47 7.52
N ASP A 12 0.14 -3.65 7.40
CA ASP A 12 -0.48 -3.34 6.10
C ASP A 12 0.50 -2.61 5.17
N ILE A 13 1.32 -1.71 5.73
CA ILE A 13 2.34 -0.97 4.97
C ILE A 13 3.52 -1.88 4.64
N ALA A 14 3.97 -2.68 5.61
CA ALA A 14 5.05 -3.63 5.41
C ALA A 14 4.74 -4.63 4.29
N ALA A 15 3.50 -5.12 4.21
CA ALA A 15 3.06 -6.02 3.14
C ALA A 15 3.14 -5.36 1.75
N VAL A 16 2.70 -4.09 1.62
CA VAL A 16 2.82 -3.34 0.37
C VAL A 16 4.28 -3.11 -0.02
N VAL A 17 5.14 -2.76 0.95
CA VAL A 17 6.58 -2.60 0.71
C VAL A 17 7.19 -3.92 0.25
N ALA A 18 6.91 -5.02 0.94
CA ALA A 18 7.42 -6.36 0.60
C ALA A 18 7.03 -6.77 -0.83
N PHE A 19 5.79 -6.48 -1.24
CA PHE A 19 5.34 -6.68 -2.62
C PHE A 19 6.16 -5.85 -3.62
N LEU A 20 6.35 -4.55 -3.36
CA LEU A 20 7.05 -3.64 -4.27
C LEU A 20 8.54 -3.94 -4.41
N VAL A 21 9.21 -4.36 -3.34
CA VAL A 21 10.64 -4.73 -3.39
C VAL A 21 10.86 -6.18 -3.87
N GLY A 22 9.77 -6.95 -3.96
CA GLY A 22 9.78 -8.33 -4.42
C GLY A 22 9.88 -8.47 -5.95
N PRO A 23 9.97 -9.73 -6.45
CA PRO A 23 10.10 -10.01 -7.88
C PRO A 23 8.91 -9.51 -8.72
N ASP A 24 7.74 -9.38 -8.10
CA ASP A 24 6.50 -8.92 -8.73
C ASP A 24 6.49 -7.40 -8.93
N GLY A 25 7.22 -6.65 -8.09
CA GLY A 25 7.34 -5.19 -8.17
C GLY A 25 8.37 -4.69 -9.20
N ARG A 26 9.16 -5.57 -9.83
CA ARG A 26 10.38 -5.21 -10.59
C ARG A 26 10.20 -4.21 -11.73
N TRP A 27 8.98 -4.01 -12.23
CA TRP A 27 8.68 -3.07 -13.33
C TRP A 27 7.93 -1.81 -12.87
N VAL A 28 7.67 -1.67 -11.57
CA VAL A 28 6.99 -0.52 -10.99
C VAL A 28 8.03 0.51 -10.55
N THR A 29 8.03 1.68 -11.18
CA THR A 29 8.93 2.78 -10.83
C THR A 29 8.27 4.15 -11.04
N GLY A 30 8.75 5.16 -10.32
CA GLY A 30 8.25 6.54 -10.42
C GLY A 30 6.81 6.75 -9.94
N GLN A 31 6.22 5.77 -9.25
CA GLN A 31 4.83 5.83 -8.79
C GLN A 31 4.71 6.29 -7.34
N ASN A 32 3.67 7.06 -7.05
CA ASN A 32 3.21 7.28 -5.68
C ASN A 32 2.04 6.33 -5.38
N ILE A 33 2.29 5.32 -4.54
CA ILE A 33 1.30 4.28 -4.22
C ILE A 33 0.69 4.58 -2.85
N ARG A 34 -0.62 4.79 -2.83
CA ARG A 34 -1.38 5.11 -1.60
C ARG A 34 -1.95 3.84 -0.95
N ALA A 35 -1.29 3.35 0.10
CA ALA A 35 -1.77 2.24 0.93
C ALA A 35 -2.69 2.72 2.08
N THR A 36 -3.83 3.32 1.73
CA THR A 36 -4.65 4.10 2.69
C THR A 36 -5.93 3.39 3.16
N GLY A 37 -6.12 2.12 2.81
CA GLY A 37 -7.38 1.41 3.02
C GLY A 37 -8.56 2.05 2.27
N GLY A 38 -8.29 2.77 1.18
CA GLY A 38 -9.28 3.46 0.37
C GLY A 38 -9.71 4.82 0.91
N LEU A 39 -8.86 5.49 1.70
CA LEU A 39 -9.08 6.91 1.99
C LEU A 39 -8.87 7.73 0.71
N LEU A 40 -9.91 8.41 0.26
CA LEU A 40 -9.88 9.39 -0.82
C LEU A 40 -9.91 10.80 -0.21
N LEU A 41 -8.75 11.44 -0.15
CA LEU A 41 -8.55 12.88 0.06
C LEU A 41 -7.41 13.34 -0.84
#